data_AF-A0A511KLF1-F1
#
_entry.id   AF-A0A511KLF1-F1
#
_cell.length_a   1.000
_cell.length_b   1.000
_cell.length_c   1.000
_cell.angle_alpha   90.00
_cell.angle_beta   90.00
_cell.angle_gamma   90.00
#
_symmetry.space_group_name_H-M   'P 1'
#
loop_
_entity.id
_entity.type
_entity.pdbx_description
1 polymer ?
#
loop_
_entity_poly.entity_id
_entity_poly.type
_entity_poly.pdbx_seq_one_letter_code
_entity_poly.pdbx_strand_id
1 'polypeptide(L)'
;MTDYLTKLPTELFLDICQRVQDAEQGPYLGAVSNADRAVAIASIETLYLELKGEPDDGTPCATDLTNLFFRLESVESLHVVGSPSSSMVTLRGPILDNPAVRDFLCWLRRPRMLVMYDLTRGHSEDSLASLLANVQEPEEVRSLGLLRLSGPIEQLGGTLECFSNLLAIKFRAGGFSSGCIADLGRMEKLKHIDFVYGAKLTIEDLASLISGPCKPPQLDAVALVLVWDNYADLAAQYGGDPLDYARECEMDGLPRYSGWTDDFTLEGLADLVETADKECIKLTGLAVKLAREELTCRKRLRELEEARKKRRAAAKEAATRAQLEAV
;
A
#
# COMPACT_ATOMS: atom_id res chain seq x y z
N MET A 1 -45.74 9.40 -7.45
CA MET A 1 -45.48 9.52 -8.90
C MET A 1 -45.63 8.14 -9.52
N THR A 2 -46.22 8.03 -10.70
CA THR A 2 -46.31 6.75 -11.41
C THR A 2 -44.96 6.48 -12.08
N ASP A 3 -44.29 5.39 -11.73
CA ASP A 3 -43.02 5.01 -12.35
C ASP A 3 -43.29 4.47 -13.77
N TYR A 4 -42.93 5.26 -14.78
CA TYR A 4 -43.08 4.88 -16.19
C TYR A 4 -41.87 4.08 -16.71
N LEU A 5 -40.75 4.02 -15.99
CA LEU A 5 -39.56 3.28 -16.39
C LEU A 5 -39.76 1.77 -16.24
N THR A 6 -40.45 1.34 -15.17
CA THR A 6 -40.85 -0.08 -14.95
C THR A 6 -41.79 -0.68 -16.01
N LYS A 7 -42.15 0.09 -17.05
CA LYS A 7 -43.01 -0.34 -18.17
C LYS A 7 -42.33 -0.21 -19.53
N LEU A 8 -41.04 0.13 -19.60
CA LEU A 8 -40.32 0.04 -20.86
C LEU A 8 -40.23 -1.42 -21.32
N PRO A 9 -40.52 -1.74 -22.58
CA PRO A 9 -40.14 -3.02 -23.16
C PRO A 9 -38.61 -3.17 -23.12
N THR A 10 -38.13 -4.35 -22.75
CA THR A 10 -36.69 -4.65 -22.59
C THR A 10 -35.86 -4.27 -23.82
N GLU A 11 -36.41 -4.45 -25.02
CA GLU A 11 -35.80 -4.07 -26.30
C GLU A 11 -35.52 -2.56 -26.40
N LEU A 12 -36.42 -1.73 -25.86
CA LEU A 12 -36.30 -0.27 -25.86
C LEU A 12 -35.30 0.21 -24.80
N PHE A 13 -35.20 -0.50 -23.67
CA PHE A 13 -34.19 -0.27 -22.64
C PHE A 13 -32.77 -0.61 -23.15
N LEU A 14 -32.62 -1.72 -23.88
CA LEU A 14 -31.35 -2.11 -24.50
C LEU A 14 -30.86 -1.10 -25.56
N ASP A 15 -31.74 -0.54 -26.39
CA ASP A 15 -31.41 0.53 -27.34
C ASP A 15 -30.97 1.83 -26.62
N ILE A 16 -31.55 2.14 -25.45
CA ILE A 16 -31.11 3.27 -24.61
C ILE A 16 -29.70 2.99 -24.03
N CYS A 17 -29.45 1.79 -23.50
CA CYS A 17 -28.13 1.41 -22.98
C CYS A 17 -27.04 1.47 -24.07
N GLN A 18 -27.33 0.98 -25.28
CA GLN A 18 -26.39 1.02 -26.40
C GLN A 18 -26.05 2.48 -26.79
N ARG A 19 -27.04 3.36 -26.92
CA ARG A 19 -26.81 4.78 -27.25
C ARG A 19 -26.04 5.55 -26.19
N VAL A 20 -26.09 5.11 -24.93
CA VAL A 20 -25.31 5.66 -23.83
C VAL A 20 -23.87 5.13 -23.85
N GLN A 21 -23.63 3.92 -24.35
CA GLN A 21 -22.28 3.39 -24.62
C GLN A 21 -21.63 4.05 -25.84
N ASP A 22 -22.42 4.34 -26.88
CA ASP A 22 -21.95 4.98 -28.12
C ASP A 22 -21.66 6.49 -27.95
N ALA A 23 -21.95 7.07 -26.78
CA ALA A 23 -21.72 8.48 -26.48
C ALA A 23 -20.30 8.73 -25.94
N GLU A 24 -19.51 9.54 -26.66
CA GLU A 24 -18.08 9.84 -26.37
C GLU A 24 -17.76 10.40 -24.98
N GLN A 25 -18.76 10.73 -24.15
CA GLN A 25 -18.59 11.32 -22.81
C GLN A 25 -18.79 10.33 -21.65
N GLY A 26 -19.18 9.08 -21.94
CA GLY A 26 -19.31 8.00 -20.95
C GLY A 26 -20.60 8.03 -20.09
N PRO A 27 -21.03 6.89 -19.50
CA PRO A 27 -22.32 6.80 -18.83
C PRO A 27 -22.35 7.42 -17.43
N TYR A 28 -23.38 8.23 -17.14
CA TYR A 28 -23.81 8.53 -15.78
C TYR A 28 -25.28 8.11 -15.62
N LEU A 29 -25.52 6.94 -15.00
CA LEU A 29 -26.86 6.35 -14.85
C LEU A 29 -27.37 6.48 -13.41
N GLY A 30 -27.66 7.73 -13.01
CA GLY A 30 -28.36 8.00 -11.76
C GLY A 30 -29.81 7.53 -11.82
N ALA A 31 -30.18 6.60 -10.93
CA ALA A 31 -31.53 6.05 -10.71
C ALA A 31 -32.15 5.23 -11.88
N VAL A 32 -31.96 3.91 -11.83
CA VAL A 32 -32.77 2.90 -12.56
C VAL A 32 -33.35 1.92 -11.52
N SER A 33 -34.62 1.56 -11.63
CA SER A 33 -35.34 0.76 -10.61
C SER A 33 -35.16 -0.76 -10.78
N ASN A 34 -35.58 -1.51 -9.76
CA ASN A 34 -35.09 -2.85 -9.40
C ASN A 34 -35.26 -4.01 -10.42
N ALA A 35 -35.90 -3.81 -11.58
CA ALA A 35 -36.23 -4.90 -12.50
C ALA A 35 -35.13 -5.21 -13.53
N ASP A 36 -34.48 -4.20 -14.09
CA ASP A 36 -33.68 -4.35 -15.33
C ASP A 36 -32.16 -4.49 -15.10
N ARG A 37 -31.74 -4.62 -13.82
CA ARG A 37 -30.33 -4.56 -13.40
C ARG A 37 -29.48 -5.78 -13.80
N ALA A 38 -30.09 -6.92 -14.15
CA ALA A 38 -29.39 -8.20 -14.32
C ALA A 38 -28.62 -8.36 -15.65
N VAL A 39 -28.97 -7.61 -16.71
CA VAL A 39 -28.37 -7.80 -18.05
C VAL A 39 -27.16 -6.89 -18.29
N ALA A 40 -27.06 -5.77 -17.56
CA ALA A 40 -26.02 -4.75 -17.78
C ALA A 40 -24.65 -5.07 -17.15
N ILE A 41 -24.56 -6.10 -16.30
CA ILE A 41 -23.36 -6.37 -15.46
C ILE A 41 -22.25 -7.09 -16.25
N ALA A 42 -22.56 -7.71 -17.39
CA ALA A 42 -21.64 -8.59 -18.12
C ALA A 42 -20.48 -7.90 -18.89
N SER A 43 -20.45 -6.56 -18.96
CA SER A 43 -19.55 -5.83 -19.86
C SER A 43 -19.16 -4.42 -19.37
N ILE A 44 -18.73 -4.30 -18.11
CA ILE A 44 -18.22 -3.05 -17.52
C ILE A 44 -16.77 -3.25 -17.06
N GLU A 45 -15.83 -2.38 -17.47
CA GLU A 45 -14.40 -2.50 -17.14
C GLU A 45 -14.05 -2.05 -15.70
N THR A 46 -14.83 -1.20 -15.05
CA THR A 46 -14.62 -0.77 -13.65
C THR A 46 -15.91 -0.23 -13.02
N LEU A 47 -16.08 -0.41 -11.71
CA LEU A 47 -17.25 -0.01 -10.93
C LEU A 47 -16.80 0.56 -9.55
N TYR A 48 -17.59 1.45 -8.90
CA TYR A 48 -17.25 2.09 -7.59
C TYR A 48 -18.48 2.32 -6.65
N LEU A 49 -18.42 1.85 -5.38
CA LEU A 49 -19.32 2.10 -4.21
C LEU A 49 -18.53 2.80 -3.09
N GLU A 50 -19.28 3.41 -2.17
CA GLU A 50 -18.83 3.86 -0.85
C GLU A 50 -19.73 3.23 0.22
N LEU A 51 -19.19 2.81 1.38
CA LEU A 51 -19.99 2.33 2.51
C LEU A 51 -19.94 3.37 3.65
N LYS A 52 -21.12 3.80 4.14
CA LYS A 52 -21.28 4.80 5.21
C LYS A 52 -21.99 4.21 6.43
N GLY A 53 -21.75 4.80 7.59
CA GLY A 53 -22.00 4.18 8.90
C GLY A 53 -23.17 4.72 9.71
N GLU A 54 -24.09 5.50 9.14
CA GLU A 54 -25.30 5.96 9.85
C GLU A 54 -26.57 5.20 9.42
N PRO A 55 -27.59 5.03 10.30
CA PRO A 55 -28.51 3.91 10.17
C PRO A 55 -29.82 4.12 9.41
N ASP A 56 -30.14 5.33 8.90
CA ASP A 56 -31.53 5.66 8.52
C ASP A 56 -31.69 6.73 7.39
N ASP A 57 -30.80 6.77 6.40
CA ASP A 57 -30.87 7.67 5.24
C ASP A 57 -31.30 6.99 3.92
N GLY A 58 -31.58 5.69 3.95
CA GLY A 58 -31.82 4.85 2.77
C GLY A 58 -30.61 4.02 2.32
N THR A 59 -29.49 4.08 3.05
CA THR A 59 -28.34 3.18 2.85
C THR A 59 -28.69 1.72 3.27
N PRO A 60 -28.23 0.68 2.53
CA PRO A 60 -28.62 -0.71 2.81
C PRO A 60 -28.10 -1.25 4.15
N CYS A 61 -28.94 -2.00 4.89
CA CYS A 61 -28.54 -2.62 6.16
C CYS A 61 -27.81 -3.96 5.95
N ALA A 62 -27.26 -4.55 7.02
CA ALA A 62 -26.58 -5.85 6.96
C ALA A 62 -27.43 -6.97 6.31
N THR A 63 -28.74 -6.99 6.58
CA THR A 63 -29.69 -7.95 5.98
C THR A 63 -29.89 -7.71 4.47
N ASP A 64 -29.84 -6.45 4.04
CA ASP A 64 -29.90 -6.10 2.62
C ASP A 64 -28.61 -6.49 1.92
N LEU A 65 -27.46 -6.25 2.56
CA LEU A 65 -26.14 -6.65 2.08
C LEU A 65 -26.01 -8.16 1.93
N THR A 66 -26.43 -8.98 2.91
CA THR A 66 -26.39 -10.46 2.77
C THR A 66 -27.22 -10.92 1.57
N ASN A 67 -28.40 -10.32 1.33
CA ASN A 67 -29.22 -10.63 0.15
C ASN A 67 -28.64 -10.06 -1.16
N LEU A 68 -27.91 -8.94 -1.10
CA LEU A 68 -27.13 -8.38 -2.20
C LEU A 68 -26.00 -9.34 -2.60
N PHE A 69 -25.17 -9.78 -1.65
CA PHE A 69 -24.08 -10.73 -1.88
C PHE A 69 -24.57 -12.12 -2.35
N PHE A 70 -25.82 -12.51 -2.02
CA PHE A 70 -26.42 -13.77 -2.48
C PHE A 70 -27.05 -13.69 -3.89
N ARG A 71 -27.22 -12.49 -4.49
CA ARG A 71 -27.98 -12.31 -5.75
C ARG A 71 -27.44 -11.26 -6.74
N LEU A 72 -26.48 -10.44 -6.34
CA LEU A 72 -25.89 -9.40 -7.18
C LEU A 72 -24.37 -9.48 -7.14
N GLU A 73 -23.81 -9.72 -8.33
CA GLU A 73 -22.39 -9.80 -8.63
C GLU A 73 -21.69 -8.41 -8.61
N SER A 74 -22.24 -7.45 -7.86
CA SER A 74 -21.74 -6.10 -7.52
C SER A 74 -22.85 -5.32 -6.77
N VAL A 75 -22.66 -4.61 -5.66
CA VAL A 75 -21.47 -4.06 -4.98
C VAL A 75 -20.60 -3.25 -5.92
N GLU A 76 -20.76 -1.93 -5.91
CA GLU A 76 -20.14 -1.17 -6.97
C GLU A 76 -18.61 -1.08 -6.79
N SER A 77 -18.08 -1.00 -5.57
CA SER A 77 -16.64 -1.07 -5.23
C SER A 77 -16.27 -2.51 -4.97
N LEU A 78 -16.23 -3.24 -6.07
CA LEU A 78 -15.78 -4.62 -6.10
C LEU A 78 -14.89 -4.73 -7.33
N HIS A 79 -13.58 -4.66 -7.14
CA HIS A 79 -12.67 -5.04 -8.21
C HIS A 79 -12.70 -6.56 -8.36
N VAL A 80 -13.18 -7.02 -9.52
CA VAL A 80 -13.16 -8.41 -9.98
C VAL A 80 -12.72 -8.44 -11.44
N VAL A 81 -11.58 -9.07 -11.75
CA VAL A 81 -11.12 -9.23 -13.14
C VAL A 81 -11.34 -10.67 -13.61
N GLY A 82 -12.51 -10.91 -14.18
CA GLY A 82 -12.81 -12.10 -14.99
C GLY A 82 -13.11 -13.39 -14.22
N SER A 83 -14.41 -13.71 -14.10
CA SER A 83 -14.93 -14.98 -13.52
C SER A 83 -14.61 -15.13 -12.00
N PRO A 84 -15.03 -16.21 -11.30
CA PRO A 84 -14.54 -16.61 -9.96
C PRO A 84 -13.03 -16.93 -9.90
N SER A 85 -12.23 -16.18 -10.65
CA SER A 85 -10.77 -16.25 -10.81
C SER A 85 -10.19 -14.83 -10.85
N SER A 86 -10.76 -13.89 -10.08
CA SER A 86 -10.31 -12.50 -10.06
C SER A 86 -8.82 -12.39 -9.74
N SER A 87 -8.09 -11.68 -10.58
CA SER A 87 -6.67 -11.40 -10.33
C SER A 87 -6.43 -10.34 -9.26
N MET A 88 -7.42 -9.54 -8.88
CA MET A 88 -7.27 -8.46 -7.89
C MET A 88 -8.59 -8.18 -7.18
N VAL A 89 -8.53 -8.04 -5.85
CA VAL A 89 -9.63 -7.66 -4.97
C VAL A 89 -9.14 -6.58 -4.00
N THR A 90 -9.94 -5.53 -3.82
CA THR A 90 -9.69 -4.45 -2.85
C THR A 90 -10.90 -4.28 -1.94
N LEU A 91 -10.67 -4.34 -0.63
CA LEU A 91 -11.65 -4.11 0.43
C LEU A 91 -11.23 -2.83 1.18
N ARG A 92 -12.15 -1.86 1.28
CA ARG A 92 -11.93 -0.54 1.89
C ARG A 92 -13.15 -0.13 2.69
N GLY A 93 -12.93 0.44 3.88
CA GLY A 93 -13.99 0.88 4.80
C GLY A 93 -13.73 0.33 6.20
N PRO A 94 -14.74 0.30 7.09
CA PRO A 94 -14.64 -0.38 8.38
C PRO A 94 -14.76 -1.90 8.18
N ILE A 95 -13.73 -2.51 7.61
CA ILE A 95 -13.75 -3.92 7.18
C ILE A 95 -13.67 -4.88 8.36
N LEU A 96 -13.09 -4.44 9.49
CA LEU A 96 -13.04 -5.20 10.74
C LEU A 96 -14.41 -5.24 11.44
N ASP A 97 -15.18 -4.16 11.36
CA ASP A 97 -16.50 -4.05 12.01
C ASP A 97 -17.64 -4.59 11.12
N ASN A 98 -17.34 -5.06 9.90
CA ASN A 98 -18.33 -5.56 8.94
C ASN A 98 -18.28 -7.10 8.84
N PRO A 99 -19.22 -7.84 9.45
CA PRO A 99 -19.18 -9.30 9.46
C PRO A 99 -19.28 -9.93 8.06
N ALA A 100 -19.92 -9.26 7.09
CA ALA A 100 -20.04 -9.77 5.72
C ALA A 100 -18.69 -9.86 4.99
N VAL A 101 -17.65 -9.16 5.47
CA VAL A 101 -16.29 -9.28 4.93
C VAL A 101 -15.73 -10.68 5.14
N ARG A 102 -16.03 -11.33 6.28
CA ARG A 102 -15.59 -12.70 6.56
C ARG A 102 -16.25 -13.71 5.63
N ASP A 103 -17.56 -13.59 5.44
CA ASP A 103 -18.32 -14.44 4.51
C ASP A 103 -17.83 -14.27 3.07
N PHE A 104 -17.51 -13.04 2.66
CA PHE A 104 -16.94 -12.74 1.35
C PHE A 104 -15.54 -13.36 1.17
N LEU A 105 -14.64 -13.24 2.15
CA LEU A 105 -13.30 -13.85 2.10
C LEU A 105 -13.36 -15.38 2.03
N CYS A 106 -14.31 -16.00 2.73
CA CYS A 106 -14.59 -17.45 2.66
C CYS A 106 -15.11 -17.90 1.29
N TRP A 107 -15.82 -17.03 0.56
CA TRP A 107 -16.34 -17.32 -0.79
C TRP A 107 -15.30 -17.07 -1.89
N LEU A 108 -14.35 -16.16 -1.65
CA LEU A 108 -13.37 -15.69 -2.63
C LEU A 108 -12.34 -16.77 -3.01
N ARG A 109 -12.45 -17.29 -4.23
CA ARG A 109 -11.52 -18.27 -4.80
C ARG A 109 -10.41 -17.61 -5.61
N ARG A 110 -9.19 -18.14 -5.47
CA ARG A 110 -7.98 -17.77 -6.25
C ARG A 110 -7.67 -16.27 -6.39
N PRO A 111 -7.83 -15.42 -5.35
CA PRO A 111 -7.49 -14.01 -5.47
C PRO A 111 -5.97 -13.82 -5.65
N ARG A 112 -5.50 -13.41 -6.83
CA ARG A 112 -4.06 -13.21 -7.04
C ARG A 112 -3.51 -11.96 -6.37
N MET A 113 -4.34 -10.97 -6.10
CA MET A 113 -4.00 -9.78 -5.33
C MET A 113 -5.14 -9.48 -4.37
N LEU A 114 -4.81 -9.31 -3.10
CA LEU A 114 -5.76 -8.96 -2.04
C LEU A 114 -5.28 -7.66 -1.38
N VAL A 115 -6.17 -6.68 -1.29
CA VAL A 115 -5.88 -5.40 -0.64
C VAL A 115 -6.97 -5.15 0.41
N MET A 116 -6.56 -4.88 1.65
CA MET A 116 -7.42 -4.77 2.82
C MET A 116 -7.06 -3.50 3.58
N TYR A 117 -7.90 -2.48 3.43
CA TYR A 117 -7.73 -1.17 4.04
C TYR A 117 -8.84 -0.89 5.04
N ASP A 118 -8.56 -1.17 6.31
CA ASP A 118 -9.44 -0.84 7.41
C ASP A 118 -9.34 0.66 7.76
N LEU A 119 -10.42 1.38 7.51
CA LEU A 119 -10.57 2.82 7.74
C LEU A 119 -11.36 3.13 9.02
N THR A 120 -11.59 2.12 9.87
CA THR A 120 -12.21 2.29 11.18
C THR A 120 -11.43 3.32 11.99
N ARG A 121 -12.13 4.24 12.67
CA ARG A 121 -11.53 5.26 13.55
C ARG A 121 -11.69 4.94 15.04
N GLY A 122 -12.55 3.97 15.38
CA GLY A 122 -12.77 3.47 16.74
C GLY A 122 -11.96 2.21 17.05
N HIS A 123 -12.05 1.75 18.30
CA HIS A 123 -11.44 0.48 18.67
C HIS A 123 -12.31 -0.70 18.19
N SER A 124 -11.87 -1.37 17.13
CA SER A 124 -12.37 -2.71 16.79
C SER A 124 -11.62 -3.77 17.62
N GLU A 125 -12.36 -4.71 18.21
CA GLU A 125 -11.80 -5.90 18.87
C GLU A 125 -11.20 -6.91 17.87
N ASP A 126 -11.54 -6.80 16.59
CA ASP A 126 -11.05 -7.68 15.54
C ASP A 126 -9.68 -7.22 14.97
N SER A 127 -9.04 -8.07 14.17
CA SER A 127 -7.73 -7.80 13.56
C SER A 127 -7.63 -8.21 12.11
N LEU A 128 -6.73 -7.54 11.36
CA LEU A 128 -6.44 -7.93 9.98
C LEU A 128 -5.90 -9.37 9.94
N ALA A 129 -5.13 -9.80 10.94
CA ALA A 129 -4.72 -11.20 11.09
C ALA A 129 -5.93 -12.15 11.14
N SER A 130 -6.91 -11.82 11.97
CA SER A 130 -8.13 -12.60 12.19
C SER A 130 -9.07 -12.61 10.96
N LEU A 131 -9.06 -11.57 10.12
CA LEU A 131 -9.72 -11.58 8.81
C LEU A 131 -8.94 -12.39 7.77
N LEU A 132 -7.61 -12.23 7.68
CA LEU A 132 -6.76 -12.94 6.71
C LEU A 132 -6.84 -14.47 6.88
N ALA A 133 -7.07 -14.96 8.11
CA ALA A 133 -7.30 -16.37 8.40
C ALA A 133 -8.56 -16.99 7.74
N ASN A 134 -9.45 -16.18 7.14
CA ASN A 134 -10.65 -16.66 6.43
C ASN A 134 -10.44 -16.75 4.90
N VAL A 135 -9.27 -16.38 4.38
CA VAL A 135 -8.94 -16.56 2.95
C VAL A 135 -8.85 -18.06 2.67
N GLN A 136 -9.70 -18.58 1.75
CA GLN A 136 -9.82 -20.02 1.51
C GLN A 136 -8.59 -20.65 0.83
N GLU A 137 -7.93 -19.92 -0.08
CA GLU A 137 -6.77 -20.36 -0.86
C GLU A 137 -5.64 -19.29 -0.76
N PRO A 138 -5.03 -19.08 0.43
CA PRO A 138 -4.05 -18.01 0.66
C PRO A 138 -2.77 -18.20 -0.19
N GLU A 139 -2.48 -19.42 -0.62
CA GLU A 139 -1.40 -19.75 -1.55
C GLU A 139 -1.66 -19.30 -3.00
N GLU A 140 -2.85 -18.83 -3.36
CA GLU A 140 -3.07 -18.24 -4.69
C GLU A 140 -2.77 -16.72 -4.71
N VAL A 141 -2.68 -16.09 -3.53
CA VAL A 141 -2.32 -14.68 -3.38
C VAL A 141 -0.85 -14.46 -3.73
N ARG A 142 -0.63 -13.58 -4.71
CA ARG A 142 0.69 -13.13 -5.19
C ARG A 142 1.05 -11.73 -4.71
N SER A 143 0.05 -10.92 -4.35
CA SER A 143 0.27 -9.58 -3.82
C SER A 143 -0.71 -9.27 -2.69
N LEU A 144 -0.22 -8.73 -1.58
CA LEU A 144 -1.02 -8.40 -0.40
C LEU A 144 -0.81 -6.93 -0.03
N GLY A 145 -1.88 -6.18 0.18
CA GLY A 145 -1.83 -4.78 0.63
C GLY A 145 -2.62 -4.57 1.92
N LEU A 146 -2.00 -4.00 2.96
CA LEU A 146 -2.58 -3.88 4.30
C LEU A 146 -2.53 -2.44 4.82
N LEU A 147 -3.63 -1.98 5.42
CA LEU A 147 -3.76 -0.71 6.12
C LEU A 147 -4.78 -0.87 7.25
N ARG A 148 -4.48 -0.31 8.42
CA ARG A 148 -5.40 -0.15 9.55
C ARG A 148 -5.21 1.23 10.15
N LEU A 149 -6.19 2.13 9.99
CA LEU A 149 -6.04 3.52 10.44
C LEU A 149 -6.04 3.68 11.97
N SER A 150 -6.71 2.80 12.72
CA SER A 150 -6.82 2.91 14.17
C SER A 150 -6.87 1.57 14.89
N GLY A 151 -6.58 1.60 16.19
CA GLY A 151 -6.45 0.42 17.04
C GLY A 151 -4.98 0.11 17.37
N PRO A 152 -4.73 -1.04 18.03
CA PRO A 152 -3.37 -1.49 18.33
C PRO A 152 -2.59 -1.83 17.06
N ILE A 153 -1.26 -1.83 17.16
CA ILE A 153 -0.36 -2.32 16.11
C ILE A 153 -0.70 -3.79 15.80
N GLU A 154 -0.94 -4.08 14.52
CA GLU A 154 -1.33 -5.41 14.04
C GLU A 154 -0.27 -6.48 14.35
N GLN A 155 -0.72 -7.57 14.96
CA GLN A 155 0.10 -8.75 15.25
C GLN A 155 -0.12 -9.80 14.16
N LEU A 156 0.41 -9.54 12.96
CA LEU A 156 0.29 -10.45 11.81
C LEU A 156 1.24 -11.67 11.89
N GLY A 157 2.06 -11.76 12.96
CA GLY A 157 3.01 -12.85 13.18
C GLY A 157 2.38 -14.24 13.11
N GLY A 158 2.98 -15.14 12.33
CA GLY A 158 2.44 -16.46 11.97
C GLY A 158 1.31 -16.43 10.93
N THR A 159 0.55 -15.34 10.80
CA THR A 159 -0.56 -15.24 9.84
C THR A 159 -0.04 -15.07 8.41
N LEU A 160 1.04 -14.32 8.23
CA LEU A 160 1.62 -14.09 6.92
C LEU A 160 2.21 -15.38 6.29
N GLU A 161 2.58 -16.37 7.10
CA GLU A 161 3.15 -17.64 6.62
C GLU A 161 2.19 -18.44 5.72
N CYS A 162 0.88 -18.29 5.91
CA CYS A 162 -0.15 -18.93 5.08
C CYS A 162 -0.04 -18.51 3.59
N PHE A 163 0.48 -17.31 3.32
CA PHE A 163 0.62 -16.74 1.98
C PHE A 163 1.95 -17.17 1.34
N SER A 164 2.23 -18.48 1.32
CA SER A 164 3.49 -19.12 0.87
C SER A 164 3.94 -18.80 -0.57
N ASN A 165 3.09 -18.14 -1.34
CA ASN A 165 3.23 -17.88 -2.77
C ASN A 165 3.32 -16.38 -3.12
N LEU A 166 3.38 -15.53 -2.09
CA LEU A 166 3.44 -14.08 -2.15
C LEU A 166 4.72 -13.61 -2.85
N LEU A 167 4.56 -12.69 -3.82
CA LEU A 167 5.64 -12.07 -4.58
C LEU A 167 5.88 -10.62 -4.13
N ALA A 168 4.82 -9.94 -3.70
CA ALA A 168 4.87 -8.56 -3.21
C ALA A 168 3.99 -8.38 -1.97
N ILE A 169 4.47 -7.60 -1.00
CA ILE A 169 3.64 -7.13 0.11
C ILE A 169 3.72 -5.62 0.24
N LYS A 170 2.59 -4.99 0.58
CA LYS A 170 2.44 -3.54 0.73
C LYS A 170 1.88 -3.21 2.09
N PHE A 171 2.69 -2.57 2.91
CA PHE A 171 2.30 -2.09 4.22
C PHE A 171 2.03 -0.60 4.19
N ARG A 172 0.92 -0.19 4.82
CA ARG A 172 0.58 1.21 5.10
C ARG A 172 0.45 1.45 6.61
N ALA A 173 -0.02 2.64 7.00
CA ALA A 173 -0.39 2.96 8.38
C ALA A 173 -1.11 1.79 9.09
N GLY A 174 -0.60 1.42 10.26
CA GLY A 174 -1.07 0.32 11.12
C GLY A 174 -0.94 -1.11 10.56
N GLY A 175 -0.57 -1.28 9.28
CA GLY A 175 -0.52 -2.58 8.62
C GLY A 175 0.78 -3.37 8.83
N PHE A 176 1.82 -2.77 9.42
CA PHE A 176 3.11 -3.43 9.71
C PHE A 176 3.42 -3.42 11.20
N SER A 177 4.13 -4.47 11.64
CA SER A 177 4.82 -4.54 12.91
C SER A 177 6.11 -5.34 12.77
N SER A 178 7.10 -5.10 13.64
CA SER A 178 8.37 -5.84 13.64
C SER A 178 8.18 -7.36 13.82
N GLY A 179 7.05 -7.81 14.38
CA GLY A 179 6.68 -9.22 14.47
C GLY A 179 6.54 -9.90 13.10
N CYS A 180 6.17 -9.15 12.05
CA CYS A 180 6.07 -9.65 10.68
C CYS A 180 7.44 -10.06 10.08
N ILE A 181 8.55 -9.50 10.56
CA ILE A 181 9.88 -9.66 9.94
C ILE A 181 10.31 -11.13 9.89
N ALA A 182 10.01 -11.91 10.93
CA ALA A 182 10.34 -13.32 10.99
C ALA A 182 9.59 -14.15 9.93
N ASP A 183 8.33 -13.80 9.63
CA ASP A 183 7.53 -14.48 8.62
C ASP A 183 7.97 -14.08 7.21
N LEU A 184 8.20 -12.77 6.98
CA LEU A 184 8.70 -12.25 5.71
C LEU A 184 10.03 -12.93 5.33
N GLY A 185 10.94 -13.13 6.28
CA GLY A 185 12.19 -13.85 6.06
C GLY A 185 12.04 -15.32 5.67
N ARG A 186 10.91 -15.96 5.99
CA ARG A 186 10.58 -17.34 5.57
C ARG A 186 9.91 -17.42 4.20
N MET A 187 9.49 -16.28 3.61
CA MET A 187 8.83 -16.27 2.31
C MET A 187 9.81 -16.46 1.15
N GLU A 188 9.98 -17.71 0.70
CA GLU A 188 10.92 -18.08 -0.37
C GLU A 188 10.72 -17.33 -1.70
N LYS A 189 9.51 -16.80 -1.97
CA LYS A 189 9.12 -16.19 -3.24
C LYS A 189 8.90 -14.67 -3.16
N LEU A 190 9.02 -14.08 -1.98
CA LEU A 190 8.81 -12.64 -1.78
C LEU A 190 9.96 -11.85 -2.41
N LYS A 191 9.62 -10.94 -3.32
CA LYS A 191 10.56 -10.11 -4.08
C LYS A 191 10.50 -8.64 -3.73
N HIS A 192 9.30 -8.13 -3.47
CA HIS A 192 9.05 -6.71 -3.27
C HIS A 192 8.37 -6.46 -1.92
N ILE A 193 8.91 -5.53 -1.14
CA ILE A 193 8.28 -5.02 0.08
C ILE A 193 8.08 -3.50 -0.06
N ASP A 194 6.82 -3.08 -0.12
CA ASP A 194 6.46 -1.67 -0.23
C ASP A 194 6.01 -1.15 1.14
N PHE A 195 6.78 -0.25 1.75
CA PHE A 195 6.36 0.56 2.89
C PHE A 195 5.86 1.91 2.39
N VAL A 196 4.58 2.19 2.60
CA VAL A 196 3.87 3.31 1.96
C VAL A 196 3.06 4.08 2.99
N TYR A 197 2.78 5.37 2.77
CA TYR A 197 1.78 6.20 3.49
C TYR A 197 1.54 5.84 4.97
N GLY A 198 2.41 6.34 5.83
CA GLY A 198 2.25 6.22 7.28
C GLY A 198 2.57 4.86 7.89
N ALA A 199 3.11 3.91 7.11
CA ALA A 199 3.79 2.74 7.69
C ALA A 199 4.84 3.21 8.71
N LYS A 200 4.95 2.51 9.84
CA LYS A 200 5.93 2.80 10.91
C LYS A 200 6.98 1.69 10.94
N LEU A 201 8.25 2.06 10.84
CA LEU A 201 9.38 1.14 10.80
C LEU A 201 10.66 1.87 11.23
N THR A 202 11.59 1.12 11.81
CA THR A 202 12.92 1.59 12.23
C THR A 202 13.99 1.27 11.19
N ILE A 203 15.20 1.83 11.35
CA ILE A 203 16.37 1.39 10.58
C ILE A 203 16.72 -0.08 10.90
N GLU A 204 16.51 -0.56 12.13
CA GLU A 204 16.79 -1.95 12.52
C GLU A 204 15.85 -2.95 11.83
N ASP A 205 14.57 -2.61 11.69
CA ASP A 205 13.58 -3.40 10.94
C ASP A 205 14.03 -3.61 9.48
N LEU A 206 14.45 -2.52 8.82
CA LEU A 206 14.93 -2.60 7.44
C LEU A 206 16.28 -3.31 7.31
N ALA A 207 17.22 -3.06 8.23
CA ALA A 207 18.51 -3.78 8.26
C ALA A 207 18.29 -5.30 8.37
N SER A 208 17.31 -5.71 9.18
CA SER A 208 16.90 -7.10 9.35
C SER A 208 16.35 -7.74 8.07
N LEU A 209 15.60 -6.97 7.26
CA LEU A 209 15.04 -7.40 5.97
C LEU A 209 16.04 -7.35 4.81
N ILE A 210 17.04 -6.47 4.84
CA ILE A 210 17.97 -6.22 3.73
C ILE A 210 19.24 -7.10 3.82
N SER A 211 19.78 -7.25 5.02
CA SER A 211 21.07 -7.92 5.28
C SER A 211 21.08 -8.81 6.53
N GLY A 212 19.98 -8.84 7.30
CA GLY A 212 19.86 -9.62 8.51
C GLY A 212 19.46 -11.08 8.30
N PRO A 213 19.32 -11.86 9.39
CA PRO A 213 18.93 -13.27 9.33
C PRO A 213 17.48 -13.48 8.83
N CYS A 214 16.68 -12.41 8.76
CA CYS A 214 15.30 -12.41 8.27
C CYS A 214 15.17 -11.82 6.86
N LYS A 215 16.27 -11.73 6.10
CA LYS A 215 16.26 -11.37 4.67
C LYS A 215 15.49 -12.44 3.87
N PRO A 216 14.39 -12.10 3.17
CA PRO A 216 13.70 -13.05 2.30
C PRO A 216 14.62 -13.51 1.15
N PRO A 217 14.72 -14.81 0.81
CA PRO A 217 15.74 -15.33 -0.12
C PRO A 217 15.69 -14.75 -1.54
N GLN A 218 14.53 -14.26 -1.99
CA GLN A 218 14.33 -13.67 -3.32
C GLN A 218 14.07 -12.15 -3.29
N LEU A 219 14.28 -11.48 -2.15
CA LEU A 219 14.06 -10.04 -2.03
C LEU A 219 14.96 -9.27 -3.02
N ASP A 220 14.35 -8.56 -3.97
CA ASP A 220 15.04 -7.76 -4.98
C ASP A 220 14.82 -6.25 -4.80
N ALA A 221 13.75 -5.83 -4.10
CA ALA A 221 13.39 -4.42 -3.95
C ALA A 221 12.65 -4.14 -2.64
N VAL A 222 12.92 -2.95 -2.08
CA VAL A 222 12.12 -2.35 -1.01
C VAL A 222 11.79 -0.91 -1.39
N ALA A 223 10.51 -0.53 -1.35
CA ALA A 223 10.06 0.83 -1.62
C ALA A 223 9.69 1.55 -0.32
N LEU A 224 10.19 2.78 -0.14
CA LEU A 224 9.99 3.63 1.03
C LEU A 224 9.28 4.93 0.60
N VAL A 225 7.95 4.88 0.53
CA VAL A 225 7.11 5.93 -0.06
C VAL A 225 6.27 6.62 1.01
N LEU A 226 6.75 7.75 1.54
CA LEU A 226 6.02 8.55 2.54
C LEU A 226 5.68 7.76 3.82
N VAL A 227 6.67 7.02 4.32
CA VAL A 227 6.75 6.51 5.70
C VAL A 227 6.71 7.74 6.63
N TRP A 228 5.72 7.85 7.51
CA TRP A 228 5.51 9.04 8.35
C TRP A 228 4.71 8.69 9.61
N ASP A 229 5.28 8.97 10.78
CA ASP A 229 4.68 8.67 12.08
C ASP A 229 3.34 9.34 12.40
N ASN A 230 2.93 10.39 11.68
CA ASN A 230 1.79 11.24 12.04
C ASN A 230 0.82 11.51 10.87
N TYR A 231 0.42 10.44 10.19
CA TYR A 231 -0.51 10.47 9.05
C TYR A 231 -1.93 10.98 9.42
N ALA A 232 -2.33 10.85 10.68
CA ALA A 232 -3.62 11.35 11.18
C ALA A 232 -3.75 12.87 11.06
N ASP A 233 -2.67 13.61 11.34
CA ASP A 233 -2.65 15.07 11.19
C ASP A 233 -2.78 15.52 9.73
N LEU A 234 -2.33 14.72 8.76
CA LEU A 234 -2.49 15.03 7.34
C LEU A 234 -3.97 14.93 6.92
N ALA A 235 -4.63 13.83 7.29
CA ALA A 235 -6.06 13.65 7.05
C ALA A 235 -6.92 14.72 7.76
N ALA A 236 -6.50 15.16 8.95
CA ALA A 236 -7.17 16.22 9.70
C ALA A 236 -6.90 17.63 9.14
N GLN A 237 -5.68 17.94 8.69
CA GLN A 237 -5.30 19.28 8.20
C GLN A 237 -5.89 19.60 6.82
N TYR A 238 -5.98 18.61 5.93
CA TYR A 238 -6.37 18.85 4.53
C TYR A 238 -7.82 18.47 4.21
N GLY A 239 -8.56 17.88 5.16
CA GLY A 239 -10.00 17.67 5.06
C GLY A 239 -10.49 16.66 4.00
N GLY A 240 -9.58 15.95 3.34
CA GLY A 240 -9.87 14.89 2.37
C GLY A 240 -9.69 13.47 2.94
N ASP A 241 -9.99 12.44 2.14
CA ASP A 241 -9.64 11.08 2.54
C ASP A 241 -8.11 10.90 2.44
N PRO A 242 -7.44 10.33 3.47
CA PRO A 242 -6.00 10.04 3.43
C PRO A 242 -5.51 9.32 2.16
N LEU A 243 -6.37 8.60 1.46
CA LEU A 243 -6.08 7.87 0.23
C LEU A 243 -6.20 8.71 -1.06
N ASP A 244 -6.83 9.89 -1.03
CA ASP A 244 -6.96 10.75 -2.22
C ASP A 244 -5.59 11.33 -2.64
N TYR A 245 -4.75 11.65 -1.64
CA TYR A 245 -3.37 12.09 -1.82
C TYR A 245 -2.45 11.02 -2.43
N ALA A 246 -2.92 9.78 -2.61
CA ALA A 246 -2.11 8.69 -3.15
C ALA A 246 -1.83 8.80 -4.65
N ARG A 247 -2.55 9.66 -5.39
CA ARG A 247 -2.35 9.88 -6.85
C ARG A 247 -1.54 11.13 -7.20
N GLU A 248 -1.42 12.11 -6.33
CA GLU A 248 -0.89 13.44 -6.71
C GLU A 248 0.56 13.70 -6.29
N CYS A 249 1.16 12.85 -5.44
CA CYS A 249 2.50 13.10 -4.87
C CYS A 249 3.70 12.65 -5.74
N GLU A 250 3.66 12.94 -7.05
CA GLU A 250 4.89 13.26 -7.82
C GLU A 250 5.21 14.77 -7.72
N MET A 251 4.94 15.37 -6.57
CA MET A 251 5.09 16.79 -6.30
C MET A 251 6.58 17.18 -6.20
N ASP A 252 7.16 17.48 -7.36
CA ASP A 252 8.38 18.28 -7.50
C ASP A 252 8.19 19.60 -6.70
N GLY A 253 8.89 19.73 -5.58
CA GLY A 253 8.77 20.87 -4.67
C GLY A 253 8.12 20.60 -3.31
N LEU A 254 7.74 19.36 -2.96
CA LEU A 254 7.43 19.03 -1.56
C LEU A 254 8.64 19.38 -0.67
N PRO A 255 8.48 20.16 0.41
CA PRO A 255 9.56 20.45 1.33
C PRO A 255 10.05 19.15 1.96
N ARG A 256 11.38 19.03 2.09
CA ARG A 256 12.15 17.93 2.71
C ARG A 256 11.30 16.91 3.48
N TYR A 257 11.36 15.65 3.04
CA TYR A 257 10.75 14.48 3.68
C TYR A 257 10.64 14.64 5.21
N SER A 258 9.40 14.67 5.70
CA SER A 258 9.02 14.97 7.09
C SER A 258 8.89 13.72 7.96
N GLY A 259 9.03 12.53 7.38
CA GLY A 259 8.85 11.24 8.05
C GLY A 259 10.10 10.68 8.73
N TRP A 260 11.04 11.53 9.14
CA TRP A 260 12.17 11.11 9.96
C TRP A 260 11.72 10.97 11.42
N THR A 261 12.24 9.96 12.11
CA THR A 261 11.98 9.67 13.52
C THR A 261 13.31 9.43 14.23
N ASP A 262 13.31 9.33 15.56
CA ASP A 262 14.55 9.01 16.30
C ASP A 262 15.14 7.64 15.88
N ASP A 263 14.27 6.68 15.54
CA ASP A 263 14.63 5.33 15.09
C ASP A 263 14.69 5.17 13.55
N PHE A 264 14.23 6.18 12.80
CA PHE A 264 14.24 6.24 11.33
C PHE A 264 14.91 7.53 10.85
N THR A 265 16.25 7.53 10.84
CA THR A 265 17.05 8.72 10.53
C THR A 265 17.59 8.71 9.09
N LEU A 266 17.84 9.90 8.54
CA LEU A 266 18.51 10.07 7.24
C LEU A 266 19.90 9.42 7.23
N GLU A 267 20.63 9.51 8.35
CA GLU A 267 21.98 8.96 8.48
C GLU A 267 21.98 7.43 8.46
N GLY A 268 21.12 6.81 9.27
CA GLY A 268 20.97 5.36 9.29
C GLY A 268 20.44 4.81 7.95
N LEU A 269 19.51 5.53 7.30
CA LEU A 269 19.04 5.15 5.97
C LEU A 269 20.15 5.29 4.90
N ALA A 270 21.04 6.29 5.00
CA ALA A 270 22.18 6.43 4.10
C ALA A 270 23.14 5.23 4.20
N ASP A 271 23.50 4.83 5.42
CA ASP A 271 24.41 3.69 5.64
C ASP A 271 23.75 2.35 5.25
N LEU A 272 22.43 2.25 5.43
CA LEU A 272 21.61 1.12 4.97
C LEU A 272 21.50 1.07 3.43
N VAL A 273 21.43 2.20 2.73
CA VAL A 273 21.46 2.25 1.26
C VAL A 273 22.78 1.71 0.71
N GLU A 274 23.92 2.05 1.35
CA GLU A 274 25.21 1.47 0.95
C GLU A 274 25.26 -0.04 1.19
N THR A 275 24.54 -0.54 2.20
CA THR A 275 24.41 -1.97 2.50
C THR A 275 23.51 -2.68 1.48
N ALA A 276 22.35 -2.10 1.15
CA ALA A 276 21.44 -2.64 0.15
C ALA A 276 22.06 -2.69 -1.25
N ASP A 277 22.85 -1.68 -1.63
CA ASP A 277 23.58 -1.66 -2.91
C ASP A 277 24.61 -2.82 -2.99
N LYS A 278 25.26 -3.19 -1.87
CA LYS A 278 26.17 -4.36 -1.79
C LYS A 278 25.42 -5.69 -1.86
N GLU A 279 24.27 -5.74 -1.21
CA GLU A 279 23.34 -6.88 -1.18
C GLU A 279 22.49 -7.02 -2.47
N CYS A 280 22.73 -6.15 -3.46
CA CYS A 280 21.99 -6.05 -4.73
C CYS A 280 20.47 -5.84 -4.59
N ILE A 281 20.01 -5.26 -3.46
CA ILE A 281 18.60 -4.93 -3.22
C ILE A 281 18.33 -3.48 -3.65
N LYS A 282 17.32 -3.30 -4.52
CA LYS A 282 16.90 -2.01 -5.04
C LYS A 282 16.04 -1.26 -4.02
N LEU A 283 16.65 -0.36 -3.26
CA LEU A 283 15.90 0.62 -2.46
C LEU A 283 15.34 1.75 -3.35
N THR A 284 14.08 2.11 -3.16
CA THR A 284 13.39 3.18 -3.90
C THR A 284 12.50 4.06 -3.01
N GLY A 285 12.07 5.21 -3.53
CA GLY A 285 11.20 6.17 -2.83
C GLY A 285 11.91 7.46 -2.41
N LEU A 286 11.14 8.41 -1.86
CA LEU A 286 11.63 9.78 -1.60
C LEU A 286 12.72 9.81 -0.52
N ALA A 287 12.56 9.06 0.57
CA ALA A 287 13.56 8.94 1.63
C ALA A 287 14.90 8.43 1.08
N VAL A 288 14.84 7.46 0.16
CA VAL A 288 16.03 6.87 -0.49
C VAL A 288 16.74 7.85 -1.41
N LYS A 289 16.02 8.72 -2.13
CA LYS A 289 16.64 9.79 -2.94
C LYS A 289 17.51 10.69 -2.04
N LEU A 290 16.95 11.17 -0.93
CA LEU A 290 17.66 12.01 0.04
C LEU A 290 18.85 11.28 0.69
N ALA A 291 18.69 10.00 1.04
CA ALA A 291 19.78 9.18 1.57
C ALA A 291 20.93 8.99 0.57
N ARG A 292 20.65 8.88 -0.74
CA ARG A 292 21.67 8.84 -1.80
C ARG A 292 22.35 10.19 -2.02
N GLU A 293 21.63 11.30 -1.86
CA GLU A 293 22.23 12.65 -1.84
C GLU A 293 23.18 12.83 -0.64
N GLU A 294 22.77 12.38 0.55
CA GLU A 294 23.60 12.40 1.76
C GLU A 294 24.86 11.53 1.60
N LEU A 295 24.75 10.30 1.08
CA LEU A 295 25.92 9.48 0.73
C LEU A 295 26.88 10.20 -0.24
N THR A 296 26.34 10.95 -1.21
CA THR A 296 27.14 11.72 -2.16
C THR A 296 27.85 12.90 -1.48
N CYS A 297 27.18 13.57 -0.55
CA CYS A 297 27.75 14.61 0.30
C CYS A 297 28.90 14.06 1.17
N ARG A 298 28.66 12.96 1.89
CA ARG A 298 29.65 12.24 2.72
C ARG A 298 30.90 11.87 1.92
N LYS A 299 30.75 11.31 0.71
CA LYS A 299 31.87 10.97 -0.18
C LYS A 299 32.70 12.19 -0.55
N ARG A 300 32.05 13.26 -1.02
CA ARG A 300 32.71 14.53 -1.40
C ARG A 300 33.47 15.18 -0.22
N LEU A 301 32.92 15.10 1.00
CA LEU A 301 33.60 15.61 2.19
C LEU A 301 34.86 14.80 2.52
N ARG A 302 34.80 13.47 2.49
CA ARG A 302 35.96 12.58 2.70
C ARG A 302 37.08 12.87 1.68
N GLU A 303 36.74 13.00 0.40
CA GLU A 303 37.69 13.34 -0.67
C GLU A 303 38.38 14.70 -0.42
N LEU A 304 37.62 15.72 0.00
CA LEU A 304 38.16 17.04 0.33
C LEU A 304 39.09 17.00 1.54
N GLU A 305 38.78 16.19 2.56
CA GLU A 305 39.66 15.98 3.71
C GLU A 305 40.95 15.25 3.34
N GLU A 306 40.87 14.21 2.52
CA GLU A 306 42.05 13.52 2.01
C GLU A 306 42.94 14.44 1.16
N ALA A 307 42.34 15.24 0.28
CA ALA A 307 43.07 16.23 -0.51
C ALA A 307 43.76 17.27 0.40
N ARG A 308 43.09 17.71 1.48
CA ARG A 308 43.69 18.59 2.51
C ARG A 308 44.84 17.90 3.26
N LYS A 309 44.68 16.64 3.66
CA LYS A 309 45.73 15.83 4.31
C LYS A 309 46.95 15.66 3.40
N LYS A 310 46.75 15.28 2.14
CA LYS A 310 47.80 15.13 1.11
C LYS A 310 48.54 16.46 0.85
N ARG A 311 47.83 17.59 0.71
CA ARG A 311 48.45 18.92 0.56
C ARG A 311 49.28 19.33 1.78
N ARG A 312 48.80 19.06 3.00
CA ARG A 312 49.56 19.34 4.24
C ARG A 312 50.82 18.49 4.36
N ALA A 313 50.76 17.21 3.98
CA ALA A 313 51.93 16.33 3.94
C ALA A 313 52.99 16.84 2.95
N ALA A 314 52.59 17.13 1.71
CA ALA A 314 53.49 17.65 0.68
C ALA A 314 54.11 19.01 1.07
N ALA A 315 53.35 19.91 1.69
CA ALA A 315 53.86 21.19 2.18
C ALA A 315 54.89 21.01 3.31
N LYS A 316 54.68 20.04 4.21
CA LYS A 316 55.64 19.71 5.27
C LYS A 316 56.92 19.12 4.69
N GLU A 317 56.82 18.20 3.74
CA GLU A 317 57.96 17.61 3.04
C GLU A 317 58.78 18.66 2.28
N ALA A 318 58.12 19.55 1.53
CA ALA A 318 58.77 20.66 0.83
C ALA A 318 59.49 21.62 1.80
N ALA A 319 58.88 21.94 2.95
CA ALA A 319 59.51 22.77 3.98
C ALA A 319 60.74 22.07 4.61
N THR A 320 60.67 20.76 4.88
CA THR A 320 61.81 19.98 5.38
C THR A 320 62.95 19.94 4.37
N ARG A 321 62.63 19.76 3.08
CA ARG A 321 63.64 19.80 2.00
C ARG A 321 64.30 21.17 1.87
N ALA A 322 63.53 22.25 1.90
CA ALA A 322 64.06 23.62 1.85
C ALA A 322 64.96 23.96 3.06
N GLN A 323 64.70 23.37 4.23
CA GLN A 323 65.59 23.50 5.39
C GLN A 323 66.90 22.73 5.20
N LEU A 324 66.87 21.54 4.60
CA LEU A 324 68.08 20.76 4.30
C LEU A 324 68.93 21.38 3.19
N GLU A 325 68.31 22.05 2.22
CA GLU A 325 69.01 22.77 1.14
C GLU A 325 69.60 24.13 1.59
N ALA A 326 69.33 24.56 2.83
CA ALA A 326 69.79 25.83 3.41
C ALA A 326 70.92 25.69 4.46
N VAL A 327 71.46 24.47 4.65
CA VAL A 327 72.54 24.12 5.58
C VAL A 327 73.79 23.71 4.81
#